data_AF-A0A6V7L159-F1
#
_entry.id   AF-A0A6V7L159-F1
#
_cell.length_a   1.000
_cell.length_b   1.000
_cell.length_c   1.000
_cell.angle_alpha   90.00
_cell.angle_beta   90.00
_cell.angle_gamma   90.00
#
_symmetry.space_group_name_H-M   'P 1'
#
loop_
_entity.id
_entity.type
_entity.pdbx_description
1 polymer ?
#
loop_
_entity_poly.entity_id
_entity_poly.type
_entity_poly.pdbx_seq_one_letter_code
_entity_poly.pdbx_strand_id
1 'polypeptide(L)'
;FSGITEKDMLGITTTLLDVQATLLTMFSEHTILVGHSLESDFKALKLIHNTVVDTSMVFPHKNGFPHKRALKNLCSEYLRKIIQND
;
A
#
# COMPACT_ATOMS: atom_id res chain seq x y z
N PHE A 1 -3.48 11.23 -1.98
CA PHE A 1 -2.42 12.21 -2.30
C PHE A 1 -1.08 11.64 -1.87
N SER A 2 -0.06 11.70 -2.72
CA SER A 2 1.27 11.13 -2.46
C SER A 2 2.27 12.13 -1.86
N GLY A 3 1.93 13.44 -1.85
CA GLY A 3 2.87 14.49 -1.47
C GLY A 3 3.96 14.78 -2.53
N ILE A 4 3.87 14.15 -3.70
CA ILE A 4 4.83 14.31 -4.81
C ILE A 4 4.44 15.52 -5.66
N THR A 5 5.43 16.35 -6.00
CA THR A 5 5.32 17.48 -6.91
C THR A 5 5.91 17.16 -8.29
N GLU A 6 5.57 17.95 -9.31
CA GLU A 6 6.15 17.80 -10.65
C GLU A 6 7.69 17.93 -10.63
N LYS A 7 8.21 18.81 -9.75
CA LYS A 7 9.65 19.01 -9.58
C LYS A 7 10.37 17.74 -9.13
N ASP A 8 9.74 16.93 -8.29
CA ASP A 8 10.31 15.67 -7.79
C ASP A 8 10.44 14.62 -8.90
N MET A 9 9.69 14.78 -10.00
CA MET A 9 9.69 13.88 -11.14
C MET A 9 10.63 14.34 -12.27
N LEU A 10 11.26 15.52 -12.16
CA LEU A 10 12.15 16.04 -13.19
C LEU A 10 13.37 15.13 -13.38
N GLY A 11 13.56 14.65 -14.60
CA GLY A 11 14.71 13.82 -14.98
C GLY A 11 14.62 12.35 -14.53
N ILE A 12 13.51 11.94 -13.90
CA ILE A 12 13.29 10.53 -13.54
C ILE A 12 12.95 9.75 -14.80
N THR A 13 13.78 8.74 -15.11
CA THR A 13 13.59 7.83 -16.24
C THR A 13 13.14 6.44 -15.83
N THR A 14 13.03 6.19 -14.52
CA THR A 14 12.62 4.90 -13.96
C THR A 14 11.26 4.47 -14.50
N THR A 15 11.22 3.27 -15.07
CA THR A 15 10.00 2.69 -15.63
C THR A 15 9.32 1.77 -14.63
N LEU A 16 8.07 1.41 -14.91
CA LEU A 16 7.36 0.38 -14.12
C LEU A 16 8.14 -0.95 -14.12
N LEU A 17 8.78 -1.31 -15.23
CA LEU A 17 9.55 -2.56 -15.34
C LEU A 17 10.76 -2.55 -14.41
N ASP A 18 11.44 -1.42 -14.29
CA ASP A 18 12.60 -1.27 -13.39
C ASP A 18 12.18 -1.44 -11.92
N VAL A 19 11.04 -0.86 -11.55
CA VAL A 19 10.45 -1.01 -10.22
C VAL A 19 10.05 -2.45 -9.95
N GLN A 20 9.36 -3.09 -10.90
CA GLN A 20 8.96 -4.50 -10.78
C GLN A 20 10.17 -5.42 -10.62
N ALA A 21 11.21 -5.25 -11.44
CA ALA A 21 12.45 -6.02 -11.35
C ALA A 21 13.09 -5.88 -9.97
N THR A 22 13.20 -4.64 -9.47
CA THR A 22 13.73 -4.37 -8.14
C THR A 22 12.92 -5.07 -7.06
N LEU A 23 11.59 -4.94 -7.06
CA LEU A 23 10.72 -5.56 -6.07
C LEU A 23 10.84 -7.09 -6.07
N LEU A 24 10.89 -7.72 -7.24
CA LEU A 24 11.04 -9.17 -7.38
C LEU A 24 12.39 -9.71 -6.86
N THR A 25 13.40 -8.85 -6.70
CA THR A 25 14.65 -9.25 -6.02
C THR A 25 14.56 -9.20 -4.50
N MET A 26 13.56 -8.52 -3.93
CA MET A 26 13.43 -8.31 -2.49
C MET A 26 12.59 -9.37 -1.78
N PHE A 27 11.71 -10.05 -2.51
CA PHE A 27 10.80 -11.04 -1.94
C PHE A 27 10.53 -12.19 -2.92
N SER A 28 10.18 -13.35 -2.35
CA SER A 28 9.72 -14.52 -3.11
C SER A 28 8.22 -14.71 -2.93
N GLU A 29 7.63 -15.67 -3.64
CA GLU A 29 6.22 -16.03 -3.51
C GLU A 29 5.78 -16.41 -2.08
N HIS A 30 6.72 -16.88 -1.25
CA HIS A 30 6.46 -17.27 0.14
C HIS A 30 6.64 -16.13 1.15
N THR A 31 7.22 -15.00 0.73
CA THR A 31 7.38 -13.84 1.62
C THR A 31 6.01 -13.27 1.96
N ILE A 32 5.71 -13.10 3.26
CA ILE A 32 4.47 -12.45 3.69
C ILE A 32 4.61 -10.94 3.52
N LEU A 33 3.88 -10.37 2.57
CA LEU A 33 3.79 -8.92 2.40
C LEU A 33 2.69 -8.37 3.30
N VAL A 34 3.04 -7.41 4.16
CA VAL A 34 2.11 -6.78 5.11
C VAL A 34 1.88 -5.34 4.71
N GLY A 35 0.61 -4.92 4.65
CA GLY A 35 0.28 -3.55 4.28
C GLY A 35 -1.18 -3.18 4.55
N HIS A 36 -1.62 -2.09 3.93
CA HIS A 36 -2.97 -1.57 4.10
C HIS A 36 -3.59 -1.22 2.75
N SER A 37 -4.65 -1.93 2.36
CA SER A 37 -5.30 -1.82 1.04
C SER A 37 -4.34 -2.11 -0.13
N LEU A 38 -3.50 -3.13 0.01
CA LEU A 38 -2.45 -3.48 -0.97
C LEU A 38 -2.99 -3.84 -2.36
N GLU A 39 -4.27 -4.18 -2.47
CA GLU A 39 -4.93 -4.42 -3.76
C GLU A 39 -4.76 -3.26 -4.74
N SER A 40 -4.89 -2.00 -4.28
CA SER A 40 -4.68 -0.85 -5.17
C SER A 40 -3.22 -0.69 -5.59
N ASP A 41 -2.28 -0.95 -4.69
CA ASP A 41 -0.86 -0.85 -4.97
C ASP A 41 -0.41 -1.94 -5.96
N PHE A 42 -0.83 -3.18 -5.75
CA PHE A 42 -0.54 -4.28 -6.67
C PHE A 42 -1.16 -4.09 -8.04
N LYS A 43 -2.37 -3.51 -8.12
CA LYS A 43 -3.00 -3.16 -9.39
C LYS A 43 -2.21 -2.09 -10.14
N ALA A 44 -1.72 -1.06 -9.45
CA ALA A 44 -0.87 -0.03 -10.04
C ALA A 44 0.49 -0.60 -10.49
N LEU A 45 1.06 -1.50 -9.69
CA LEU A 45 2.32 -2.18 -9.98
C LEU A 45 2.19 -3.31 -11.02
N LYS A 46 0.96 -3.72 -11.38
CA LYS A 46 0.69 -4.91 -12.21
C LYS A 46 1.39 -6.18 -11.68
N LEU A 47 1.36 -6.36 -10.37
CA LEU A 47 1.95 -7.52 -9.68
C LEU A 47 0.86 -8.38 -9.05
N ILE A 48 1.09 -9.69 -9.00
CA ILE A 48 0.22 -10.65 -8.31
C ILE A 48 1.09 -11.32 -7.24
N HIS A 49 0.63 -11.26 -6.00
CA HIS A 49 1.28 -11.92 -4.87
C HIS A 49 0.21 -12.48 -3.92
N ASN A 50 0.26 -13.78 -3.65
CA ASN A 50 -0.81 -14.46 -2.90
C ASN A 50 -0.57 -14.44 -1.38
N THR A 51 0.68 -14.27 -0.95
CA THR A 51 1.08 -14.38 0.45
C THR A 51 1.05 -12.99 1.11
N VAL A 52 -0.15 -12.51 1.42
CA VAL A 52 -0.38 -11.12 1.86
C VAL A 52 -1.21 -11.06 3.16
N VAL A 53 -0.82 -10.17 4.06
CA VAL A 53 -1.65 -9.75 5.20
C VAL A 53 -2.05 -8.29 4.99
N ASP A 54 -3.32 -8.08 4.63
CA ASP A 54 -3.88 -6.74 4.41
C ASP A 54 -4.68 -6.28 5.63
N THR A 55 -4.19 -5.25 6.31
CA THR A 55 -4.85 -4.70 7.50
C THR A 55 -6.23 -4.10 7.21
N SER A 56 -6.54 -3.67 5.97
CA SER A 56 -7.88 -3.21 5.61
C SER A 56 -8.92 -4.34 5.60
N MET A 57 -8.48 -5.59 5.46
CA MET A 57 -9.30 -6.79 5.53
C MET A 57 -9.35 -7.36 6.96
N VAL A 58 -8.22 -7.33 7.67
CA VAL A 58 -8.14 -7.77 9.07
C VAL A 58 -8.99 -6.88 10.00
N PHE A 59 -9.11 -5.58 9.69
CA PHE A 59 -9.95 -4.64 10.43
C PHE A 59 -11.15 -4.19 9.57
N PRO A 60 -12.21 -5.01 9.47
CA PRO A 60 -13.32 -4.74 8.58
C PRO A 60 -14.07 -3.46 8.96
N HIS A 61 -14.62 -2.79 7.95
CA HIS A 61 -15.48 -1.65 8.17
C HIS A 61 -16.85 -2.11 8.69
N LYS A 62 -17.45 -1.36 9.62
CA LYS A 62 -18.77 -1.66 10.22
C LYS A 62 -19.91 -1.83 9.20
N ASN A 63 -19.82 -1.15 8.06
CA ASN A 63 -20.81 -1.24 6.98
C ASN A 63 -20.50 -2.37 5.97
N GLY A 64 -19.45 -3.15 6.20
CA GLY A 64 -19.00 -4.19 5.27
C GLY A 64 -18.43 -3.66 3.95
N PHE A 65 -18.17 -4.58 3.04
CA PHE A 65 -17.70 -4.30 1.68
C PHE A 65 -18.72 -3.42 0.91
N PRO A 66 -18.30 -2.44 0.09
CA PRO A 66 -16.93 -2.14 -0.35
C PRO A 66 -16.15 -1.19 0.57
N HIS A 67 -16.70 -0.79 1.72
CA HIS A 67 -16.07 0.18 2.60
C HIS A 67 -14.86 -0.44 3.32
N LYS A 68 -13.72 0.27 3.29
CA LYS A 68 -12.50 -0.08 4.05
C LYS A 68 -12.25 0.99 5.11
N ARG A 69 -11.73 0.59 6.27
CA ARG A 69 -11.30 1.57 7.31
C ARG A 69 -10.01 2.24 6.82
N ALA A 70 -9.92 3.57 6.92
CA ALA A 70 -8.68 4.28 6.60
C ALA A 70 -7.58 3.96 7.62
N LEU A 71 -6.33 3.81 7.16
CA LEU A 71 -5.16 3.56 8.02
C LEU A 71 -5.04 4.59 9.16
N LYS A 72 -5.28 5.88 8.87
CA LYS A 72 -5.24 6.94 9.89
C LYS A 72 -6.21 6.71 11.05
N ASN A 73 -7.39 6.14 10.77
CA ASN A 73 -8.36 5.82 11.81
C ASN A 73 -7.89 4.61 12.63
N LEU A 74 -7.30 3.60 11.99
CA LEU A 74 -6.73 2.44 12.69
C LEU A 74 -5.56 2.84 13.58
N CYS A 75 -4.66 3.70 13.10
CA CYS A 75 -3.53 4.21 13.89
C CYS A 75 -4.01 5.03 15.10
N SER A 76 -5.00 5.89 14.92
CA SER A 76 -5.57 6.67 16.03
C SER A 76 -6.21 5.77 17.09
N GLU A 77 -7.01 4.79 16.66
CA GLU A 77 -7.75 3.89 17.57
C GLU A 77 -6.84 2.91 18.31
N TYR A 78 -5.99 2.18 17.59
CA TYR A 78 -5.21 1.08 18.18
C TYR A 78 -3.84 1.52 18.69
N LEU A 79 -3.24 2.55 18.08
CA LEU A 79 -1.88 3.00 18.43
C LEU A 79 -1.86 4.34 19.14
N ARG A 80 -3.02 5.00 19.32
CA ARG A 80 -3.14 6.37 19.86
C ARG A 80 -2.24 7.36 19.10
N LYS A 81 -2.05 7.13 17.80
CA LYS A 81 -1.16 7.90 16.94
C LYS A 81 -1.95 8.54 15.81
N ILE A 82 -1.89 9.86 15.75
CA ILE A 82 -2.41 10.63 14.61
C ILE A 82 -1.34 10.63 13.52
N ILE A 83 -1.73 10.23 12.31
CA ILE A 83 -0.89 10.26 11.11
C ILE A 83 -1.59 11.08 10.03
N GLN A 84 -0.81 11.71 9.14
CA GLN A 84 -1.32 12.54 8.04
C GLN A 84 -2.26 13.66 8.56
N ASN A 85 -1.67 14.59 9.32
CA ASN A 85 -2.33 15.85 9.65
C ASN A 85 -2.58 16.64 8.35
N ASP A 86 -3.69 17.37 8.31
CA ASP A 86 -4.08 18.22 7.17
C ASP A 86 -2.98 19.22 6.78
#